data_AF-A0A358L8M0-F1
#
_entry.id   AF-A0A358L8M0-F1
#
_cell.length_a   1.000
_cell.length_b   1.000
_cell.length_c   1.000
_cell.angle_alpha   90.00
_cell.angle_beta   90.00
_cell.angle_gamma   90.00
#
_symmetry.space_group_name_H-M   'P 1'
#
loop_
_entity.id
_entity.type
_entity.pdbx_description
1 polymer ?
#
loop_
_entity_poly.entity_id
_entity_poly.type
_entity_poly.pdbx_seq_one_letter_code
_entity_poly.pdbx_strand_id
1 'polypeptide(L)'
;RDANGRTSWIPLAQLSQQPSLRTRVPQLEQQVKDLTDKLANIDGSWNQRTAQMQKKVAGSDDVINGLKADNQKLKNELIVAQKKVSAANVQLDDKQRTIIMQWFMYGGGVAGIGLLLGLLLPHMIPSRKKKDRWMS
;
A
#
# COMPACT_ATOMS: atom_id res chain seq x y z
N ARG A 1 -72.48 43.26 12.51
CA ARG A 1 -73.07 44.01 13.65
C ARG A 1 -71.90 44.48 14.49
N ASP A 2 -71.68 45.78 14.63
CA ASP A 2 -70.63 46.30 15.50
C ASP A 2 -71.09 46.27 16.98
N ALA A 3 -70.18 46.59 17.90
CA ALA A 3 -70.43 46.60 19.35
C ALA A 3 -71.51 47.61 19.80
N ASN A 4 -71.98 48.49 18.91
CA ASN A 4 -73.02 49.49 19.17
C ASN A 4 -74.35 49.18 18.46
N GLY A 5 -74.52 47.93 18.00
CA GLY A 5 -75.80 47.44 17.47
C GLY A 5 -76.18 47.98 16.09
N ARG A 6 -75.26 48.65 15.38
CA ARG A 6 -75.53 49.18 14.03
C ARG A 6 -75.36 48.08 12.97
N THR A 7 -76.31 48.04 12.04
CA THR A 7 -76.30 47.14 10.89
C THR A 7 -75.72 47.91 9.70
N SER A 8 -74.44 47.66 9.38
CA SER A 8 -73.78 48.24 8.22
C SER A 8 -73.71 47.20 7.10
N TRP A 9 -74.14 47.59 5.89
CA TRP A 9 -74.09 46.78 4.68
C TRP A 9 -72.77 47.06 3.96
N ILE A 10 -71.86 46.07 3.92
CA ILE A 10 -70.59 46.18 3.20
C ILE A 10 -70.76 45.46 1.86
N PRO A 11 -70.51 46.13 0.72
CA PRO A 11 -70.56 45.48 -0.60
C PRO A 11 -69.58 44.30 -0.66
N LEU A 12 -70.03 43.13 -1.15
CA LEU A 12 -69.20 41.91 -1.23
C LEU A 12 -67.87 42.12 -1.98
N ALA A 13 -67.83 43.07 -2.92
CA ALA A 13 -66.63 43.45 -3.67
C ALA A 13 -65.53 44.12 -2.83
N GLN A 14 -65.84 44.57 -1.61
CA GLN A 14 -64.89 45.20 -0.68
C GLN A 14 -64.47 44.25 0.47
N LEU A 15 -65.05 43.04 0.53
CA LEU A 15 -64.60 41.95 1.38
C LEU A 15 -63.40 41.26 0.73
N SER A 16 -62.20 41.83 0.90
CA SER A 16 -60.98 41.11 0.57
C SER A 16 -60.69 40.07 1.64
N GLN A 17 -60.56 38.80 1.26
CA GLN A 17 -60.09 37.72 2.14
C GLN A 17 -58.61 37.86 2.52
N GLN A 18 -57.92 38.87 1.99
CA GLN A 18 -56.54 39.14 2.28
C GLN A 18 -56.42 40.03 3.53
N PRO A 19 -55.70 39.59 4.59
CA PRO A 19 -55.51 40.40 5.79
C PRO A 19 -54.91 41.76 5.46
N SER A 20 -55.33 42.78 6.21
CA SER A 20 -54.94 44.18 5.98
C SER A 20 -53.41 44.37 6.05
N LEU A 21 -52.90 45.37 5.33
CA LEU A 21 -51.46 45.70 5.27
C LEU A 21 -50.84 45.93 6.65
N ARG A 22 -51.62 46.41 7.63
CA ARG A 22 -51.20 46.56 9.03
C ARG A 22 -50.79 45.24 9.70
N THR A 23 -51.33 44.10 9.26
CA THR A 23 -51.00 42.78 9.80
C THR A 23 -49.96 42.06 8.94
N ARG A 24 -49.98 42.29 7.62
CA ARG A 24 -49.05 41.67 6.67
C ARG A 24 -47.64 42.23 6.73
N VAL A 25 -47.48 43.55 6.92
CA VAL A 25 -46.16 44.20 7.02
C VAL A 25 -45.32 43.64 8.18
N PRO A 26 -45.82 43.60 9.43
CA PRO A 26 -45.04 43.02 10.53
C PRO A 26 -44.79 41.52 10.33
N GLN A 27 -45.73 40.75 9.75
CA GLN A 27 -45.49 39.35 9.40
C GLN A 27 -44.38 39.16 8.36
N LEU A 28 -44.34 40.01 7.33
CA LEU A 28 -43.32 39.98 6.29
C LEU A 28 -41.95 40.39 6.85
N GLU A 29 -41.89 41.41 7.70
CA GLU A 29 -40.66 41.79 8.42
C GLU A 29 -40.14 40.64 9.29
N GLN A 30 -41.03 39.94 10.00
CA GLN A 30 -40.67 38.77 10.80
C GLN A 30 -40.09 37.65 9.92
N GLN A 31 -40.68 37.37 8.77
CA GLN A 31 -40.20 36.36 7.83
C GLN A 31 -38.85 36.71 7.23
N VAL A 32 -38.64 37.98 6.85
CA VAL A 32 -37.34 38.45 6.34
C VAL A 32 -36.29 38.31 7.42
N LYS A 33 -36.59 38.66 8.67
CA LYS A 33 -35.68 38.48 9.80
C LYS A 33 -35.34 37.01 10.01
N ASP A 34 -36.33 36.12 10.03
CA ASP A 34 -36.13 34.68 10.25
C ASP A 34 -35.33 34.03 9.11
N LEU A 35 -35.57 34.46 7.86
CA LEU A 35 -34.79 34.04 6.70
C LEU A 35 -33.36 34.57 6.73
N THR A 36 -33.16 35.81 7.20
CA THR A 36 -31.83 36.43 7.36
C THR A 36 -31.04 35.72 8.45
N ASP A 37 -31.67 35.43 9.60
CA ASP A 37 -31.06 34.70 10.71
C ASP A 37 -30.68 33.26 10.29
N LYS A 38 -31.50 32.61 9.46
CA LYS A 38 -31.17 31.31 8.84
C LYS A 38 -30.00 31.41 7.85
N LEU A 39 -29.98 32.42 6.99
CA LEU A 39 -28.89 32.61 6.02
C LEU A 39 -27.56 32.88 6.73
N ALA A 40 -27.56 33.73 7.76
CA ALA A 40 -26.37 34.02 8.55
C ALA A 40 -25.80 32.77 9.25
N ASN A 41 -26.68 31.90 9.77
CA ASN A 41 -26.30 30.60 10.32
C ASN A 41 -25.70 29.67 9.25
N ILE A 42 -26.30 29.67 8.06
CA ILE A 42 -25.83 28.88 6.91
C ILE A 42 -24.44 29.34 6.49
N ASP A 43 -24.20 30.64 6.31
CA ASP A 43 -22.90 31.20 5.92
C ASP A 43 -21.78 30.84 6.92
N GLY A 44 -22.06 30.94 8.23
CA GLY A 44 -21.10 30.52 9.26
C GLY A 44 -20.74 29.03 9.15
N SER A 45 -21.75 28.17 8.97
CA SER A 45 -21.54 26.72 8.84
C SER A 45 -20.84 26.33 7.54
N TRP A 46 -21.10 27.04 6.44
CA TRP A 46 -20.47 26.81 5.14
C TRP A 46 -19.02 27.24 5.14
N ASN A 47 -18.69 28.38 5.73
CA ASN A 47 -17.29 28.79 5.90
C ASN A 47 -16.52 27.76 6.73
N GLN A 48 -17.11 27.28 7.83
CA GLN A 48 -16.48 26.28 8.67
C GLN A 48 -16.30 24.93 7.97
N ARG A 49 -17.32 24.48 7.22
CA ARG A 49 -17.25 23.25 6.40
C ARG A 49 -16.24 23.37 5.26
N THR A 50 -16.16 24.52 4.61
CA THR A 50 -15.21 24.78 3.52
C THR A 50 -13.78 24.78 4.05
N ALA A 51 -13.53 25.45 5.18
CA ALA A 51 -12.22 25.43 5.83
C ALA A 51 -11.81 24.02 6.28
N GLN A 52 -12.74 23.22 6.82
CA GLN A 52 -12.48 21.82 7.17
C GLN A 52 -12.24 20.95 5.94
N MET A 53 -13.02 21.15 4.87
CA MET A 53 -12.84 20.44 3.61
C MET A 53 -11.48 20.75 3.00
N GLN A 54 -11.08 22.02 2.96
CA GLN A 54 -9.80 22.45 2.42
C GLN A 54 -8.62 21.87 3.21
N LYS A 55 -8.72 21.83 4.55
CA LYS A 55 -7.73 21.13 5.40
C LYS A 55 -7.69 19.62 5.13
N LYS A 56 -8.85 18.97 4.97
CA LYS A 56 -8.94 17.53 4.71
C LYS A 56 -8.38 17.18 3.33
N VAL A 57 -8.63 17.99 2.31
CA VAL A 57 -8.08 17.80 0.96
C VAL A 57 -6.57 17.98 0.97
N ALA A 58 -6.06 19.07 1.56
CA ALA A 58 -4.62 19.30 1.66
C ALA A 58 -3.89 18.15 2.42
N GLY A 59 -4.45 17.71 3.55
CA GLY A 59 -3.89 16.56 4.28
C GLY A 59 -4.00 15.24 3.52
N SER A 60 -5.00 15.09 2.64
CA SER A 60 -5.16 13.90 1.81
C SER A 60 -4.14 13.87 0.67
N ASP A 61 -3.81 15.00 0.07
CA ASP A 61 -2.79 15.10 -0.98
C ASP A 61 -1.40 14.69 -0.46
N ASP A 62 -1.03 15.13 0.75
CA ASP A 62 0.23 14.74 1.39
C ASP A 62 0.30 13.24 1.65
N VAL A 63 -0.78 12.64 2.16
CA VAL A 63 -0.89 11.20 2.39
C VAL A 63 -0.81 10.42 1.08
N ILE A 64 -1.51 10.88 0.04
CA ILE A 64 -1.49 10.25 -1.30
C ILE A 64 -0.08 10.31 -1.89
N ASN A 65 0.61 11.45 -1.78
CA ASN A 65 1.98 11.60 -2.26
C ASN A 65 2.95 10.70 -1.50
N GLY A 66 2.82 10.60 -0.17
CA GLY A 66 3.58 9.67 0.66
C GLY A 66 3.37 8.21 0.24
N LEU A 67 2.11 7.78 0.12
CA LEU A 67 1.78 6.42 -0.32
C LEU A 67 2.32 6.12 -1.73
N LYS A 68 2.27 7.11 -2.64
CA LYS A 68 2.82 6.96 -4.00
C LYS A 68 4.33 6.79 -3.99
N ALA A 69 5.04 7.57 -3.18
CA ALA A 69 6.49 7.45 -3.01
C ALA A 69 6.88 6.09 -2.41
N ASP A 70 6.18 5.64 -1.37
CA ASP A 70 6.40 4.33 -0.76
C ASP A 70 6.13 3.18 -1.74
N ASN A 71 5.05 3.28 -2.52
CA ASN A 71 4.74 2.28 -3.55
C ASN A 71 5.83 2.20 -4.63
N GLN A 72 6.38 3.36 -5.05
CA GLN A 72 7.50 3.41 -5.99
C GLN A 72 8.77 2.79 -5.39
N LYS A 73 9.06 3.09 -4.11
CA LYS A 73 10.20 2.50 -3.40
C LYS A 73 10.08 0.98 -3.30
N LEU A 74 8.93 0.48 -2.86
CA LEU A 74 8.66 -0.96 -2.75
C LEU A 74 8.76 -1.68 -4.11
N LYS A 75 8.24 -1.07 -5.18
CA LYS A 75 8.41 -1.62 -6.55
C LYS A 75 9.87 -1.70 -6.96
N ASN A 76 10.66 -0.65 -6.68
CA ASN A 76 12.09 -0.66 -6.99
C ASN A 76 12.85 -1.71 -6.17
N GLU A 77 12.56 -1.83 -4.87
CA GLU A 77 13.13 -2.87 -4.02
C GLU A 77 12.77 -4.27 -4.51
N LEU A 78 11.53 -4.49 -4.95
CA LEU A 78 11.08 -5.76 -5.52
C LEU A 78 11.84 -6.09 -6.81
N ILE A 79 12.01 -5.12 -7.72
CA ILE A 79 12.81 -5.30 -8.94
C ILE A 79 14.25 -5.65 -8.59
N VAL A 80 14.86 -4.96 -7.62
CA VAL A 80 16.25 -5.23 -7.18
C VAL A 80 16.35 -6.61 -6.54
N ALA A 81 15.42 -6.98 -5.66
CA ALA A 81 15.39 -8.30 -5.04
C ALA A 81 15.23 -9.40 -6.08
N GLN A 82 14.34 -9.22 -7.05
CA GLN A 82 14.12 -10.18 -8.13
C GLN A 82 15.35 -10.29 -9.05
N LYS A 83 16.01 -9.16 -9.37
CA LYS A 83 17.29 -9.17 -10.09
C LYS A 83 18.39 -9.87 -9.30
N LYS A 84 18.48 -9.68 -7.97
CA LYS A 84 19.44 -10.38 -7.11
C LYS A 84 19.16 -11.88 -7.08
N VAL A 85 17.90 -12.31 -6.96
CA VAL A 85 17.50 -13.72 -7.00
C VAL A 85 17.82 -14.33 -8.37
N SER A 86 17.50 -13.64 -9.45
CA SER A 86 17.82 -14.09 -10.81
C SER A 86 19.33 -14.15 -11.04
N ALA A 87 20.08 -13.12 -10.63
CA ALA A 87 21.55 -13.12 -10.72
C ALA A 87 22.19 -14.18 -9.83
N ALA A 88 21.62 -14.48 -8.65
CA ALA A 88 22.06 -15.57 -7.80
C ALA A 88 21.78 -16.92 -8.47
N ASN A 89 20.59 -17.12 -9.04
CA ASN A 89 20.24 -18.34 -9.77
C ASN A 89 21.13 -18.56 -11.00
N VAL A 90 21.40 -17.50 -11.77
CA VAL A 90 22.29 -17.58 -12.96
C VAL A 90 23.75 -17.83 -12.55
N GLN A 91 24.22 -17.27 -11.43
CA GLN A 91 25.58 -17.53 -10.93
C GLN A 91 25.73 -18.87 -10.21
N LEU A 92 24.66 -19.42 -9.65
CA LEU A 92 24.65 -20.74 -9.03
C LEU A 92 24.82 -21.86 -10.06
N ASP A 93 24.30 -21.68 -11.28
CA ASP A 93 24.42 -22.67 -12.36
C ASP A 93 25.86 -22.80 -12.91
N ASP A 94 26.63 -21.71 -12.86
CA ASP A 94 28.03 -21.68 -13.31
C ASP A 94 29.03 -22.14 -12.23
N LYS A 95 28.79 -21.80 -10.96
CA LYS A 95 29.72 -22.15 -9.86
C LYS A 95 29.65 -23.61 -9.41
N GLN A 96 28.51 -24.29 -9.59
CA GLN A 96 28.42 -25.71 -9.22
C GLN A 96 29.21 -26.62 -10.17
N ARG A 97 29.43 -26.21 -11.43
CA ARG A 97 30.23 -27.00 -12.38
C ARG A 97 31.73 -26.96 -12.09
N THR A 98 32.26 -25.85 -11.58
CA THR A 98 33.71 -25.74 -11.28
C THR A 98 34.12 -26.41 -9.96
N ILE A 99 33.26 -26.35 -8.93
CA ILE A 99 33.60 -26.86 -7.59
C ILE A 99 33.62 -28.40 -7.55
N ILE A 100 32.69 -29.06 -8.24
CA ILE A 100 32.66 -30.53 -8.35
C ILE A 100 33.87 -31.04 -9.14
N MET A 101 34.26 -30.35 -10.21
CA MET A 101 35.32 -30.80 -11.11
C MET A 101 36.71 -30.73 -10.46
N GLN A 102 36.96 -29.72 -9.62
CA GLN A 102 38.24 -29.59 -8.91
C GLN A 102 38.43 -30.72 -7.90
N TRP A 103 37.45 -30.99 -7.03
CA TRP A 103 37.56 -32.09 -6.06
C TRP A 103 37.55 -33.47 -6.72
N PHE A 104 36.79 -33.67 -7.79
CA PHE A 104 36.80 -34.93 -8.55
C PHE A 104 38.14 -35.15 -9.26
N MET A 105 38.78 -34.11 -9.84
CA MET A 105 40.11 -34.25 -10.42
C MET A 105 41.18 -34.55 -9.38
N TYR A 106 41.18 -33.88 -8.23
CA TYR A 106 42.14 -34.16 -7.16
C TYR A 106 41.88 -35.53 -6.50
N GLY A 107 40.63 -35.89 -6.21
CA GLY A 107 40.27 -37.18 -5.59
C GLY A 107 40.45 -38.37 -6.53
N GLY A 108 39.96 -38.27 -7.77
CA GLY A 108 40.09 -39.31 -8.78
C GLY A 108 41.52 -39.50 -9.28
N GLY A 109 42.28 -38.40 -9.44
CA GLY A 109 43.69 -38.46 -9.84
C GLY A 109 44.57 -39.15 -8.78
N VAL A 110 44.39 -38.82 -7.50
CA VAL A 110 45.13 -39.47 -6.40
C VAL A 110 44.72 -40.93 -6.25
N ALA A 111 43.43 -41.26 -6.36
CA ALA A 111 42.98 -42.65 -6.34
C ALA A 111 43.54 -43.48 -7.51
N GLY A 112 43.59 -42.89 -8.73
CA GLY A 112 44.15 -43.55 -9.91
C GLY A 112 45.66 -43.79 -9.81
N ILE A 113 46.43 -42.78 -9.39
CA ILE A 113 47.88 -42.92 -9.14
C ILE A 113 48.14 -43.91 -8.00
N GLY A 114 47.35 -43.85 -6.92
CA GLY A 114 47.44 -44.76 -5.79
C GLY A 114 47.20 -46.22 -6.17
N LEU A 115 46.21 -46.49 -7.04
CA LEU A 115 45.95 -47.83 -7.57
C LEU A 115 47.09 -48.29 -8.49
N LEU A 116 47.54 -47.43 -9.41
CA LEU A 116 48.67 -47.74 -10.29
C LEU A 116 49.92 -48.09 -9.48
N LEU A 117 50.30 -47.27 -8.51
CA LEU A 117 51.45 -47.55 -7.64
C LEU A 117 51.23 -48.79 -6.78
N GLY A 118 50.03 -48.96 -6.21
CA GLY A 118 49.67 -50.14 -5.41
C GLY A 118 49.71 -51.46 -6.19
N LEU A 119 49.45 -51.44 -7.50
CA LEU A 119 49.53 -52.61 -8.37
C LEU A 119 50.94 -52.81 -8.96
N LEU A 120 51.66 -51.72 -9.25
CA LEU A 120 52.96 -51.76 -9.91
C LEU A 120 54.12 -52.01 -8.92
N LEU A 121 54.05 -51.47 -7.70
CA LEU A 121 55.07 -51.66 -6.66
C LEU A 121 55.28 -53.14 -6.28
N PRO A 122 54.24 -53.98 -6.09
CA PRO A 122 54.39 -55.40 -5.77
C PRO A 122 55.04 -56.22 -6.89
N HIS A 123 54.97 -55.75 -8.14
CA HIS A 123 55.49 -56.48 -9.29
C HIS A 123 56.96 -56.18 -9.55
N MET A 124 57.42 -54.96 -9.24
CA MET A 124 58.81 -54.53 -9.44
C MET A 124 59.72 -54.82 -8.24
N ILE A 125 59.17 -54.88 -7.02
CA ILE A 125 59.95 -55.25 -5.84
C ILE A 125 60.00 -56.78 -5.79
N PRO A 126 61.16 -57.43 -6.02
CA PRO A 126 61.25 -58.88 -5.92
C PRO A 126 60.85 -59.28 -4.50
N SER A 127 59.82 -60.13 -4.41
CA SER A 127 59.36 -60.63 -3.11
C SER A 127 60.56 -61.22 -2.39
N ARG A 128 60.80 -60.76 -1.16
CA ARG A 128 61.72 -61.44 -0.26
C ARG A 128 61.07 -62.77 0.07
N LYS A 129 61.32 -63.78 -0.77
CA LYS A 129 61.07 -65.18 -0.45
C LYS A 129 61.87 -65.48 0.81
N LYS A 130 61.23 -65.38 1.98
CA LYS A 130 61.71 -66.06 3.17
C LYS A 130 61.39 -67.54 2.98
N LYS A 131 62.30 -68.19 2.26
CA LYS A 131 62.42 -69.63 2.20
C LYS A 131 63.40 -70.00 3.31
N ASP A 132 62.88 -70.44 4.44
CA ASP A 132 63.53 -71.20 5.52
C ASP A 132 62.34 -71.70 6.38
N ARG A 133 61.82 -72.93 6.30
CA ARG A 133 62.46 -74.27 6.37
C ARG A 133 63.54 -74.37 7.42
N TRP A 134 63.13 -74.47 8.69
CA TRP A 134 63.74 -75.35 9.68
C TRP A 134 62.77 -75.57 10.87
N MET A 135 62.93 -76.74 11.51
CA MET A 135 62.08 -77.48 12.45
C MET A 135 61.65 -76.68 13.70
N SER A 136 60.53 -76.98 14.40
CA SER A 136 60.07 -78.29 14.90
C SER A 136 58.55 -78.35 15.14
#